data_AF-A0A842XUK1-F1
#
_entry.id   AF-A0A842XUK1-F1
#
_cell.length_a   1.000
_cell.length_b   1.000
_cell.length_c   1.000
_cell.angle_alpha   90.00
_cell.angle_beta   90.00
_cell.angle_gamma   90.00
#
_symmetry.space_group_name_H-M   'P 1'
#
loop_
_entity.id
_entity.type
_entity.pdbx_description
1 polymer ?
#
loop_
_entity_poly.entity_id
_entity_poly.type
_entity_poly.pdbx_seq_one_letter_code
_entity_poly.pdbx_strand_id
1 'polypeptide(L)'
;MSEEIFTYKAENGNSCEIVDTFAEMFPLWAGRILITADSERWALTAAAVATGFATSVIMSPAEAGIEGIVPADKTPDNRIGVLIQIYTRDRFELKKQMILRIGQCIMTCPTTSAFNAMPNAKRKLKIGRSIRLFGDGFQRKGLVGNKKVWRIPVMDGEFIVEDAFGAAKAIAGGNFLIFAKDKPSGLKAAEEAVKAIKNKTNEVILPFPGGICRSGSKAGSLKYKLKASTNHPFCPQLKKLVPDSRLPEDVNCVYEIVINGLTVEAVKRAMGEGVKAAARVLGVARISAGNYGGRLGPYKAFLKEVLELT
;
A
#
# COMPACT_ATOMS: atom_id res chain seq x y z
N MET A 1 17.35 -9.96 26.32
CA MET A 1 18.31 -9.78 25.21
C MET A 1 18.21 -8.33 24.80
N SER A 2 19.28 -7.56 24.94
CA SER A 2 19.37 -6.20 24.43
C SER A 2 19.15 -6.23 22.92
N GLU A 3 18.24 -5.39 22.42
CA GLU A 3 18.08 -5.22 20.97
C GLU A 3 19.37 -4.61 20.42
N GLU A 4 19.93 -5.22 19.39
CA GLU A 4 21.07 -4.63 18.67
C GLU A 4 20.60 -3.36 17.95
N ILE A 5 21.37 -2.29 18.07
CA ILE A 5 21.03 -0.96 17.54
C ILE A 5 22.27 -0.39 16.86
N PHE A 6 22.07 0.30 15.75
CA PHE A 6 23.09 1.08 15.07
C PHE A 6 22.64 2.53 14.86
N THR A 7 23.59 3.45 14.80
CA THR A 7 23.30 4.86 14.54
C THR A 7 23.30 5.12 13.04
N TYR A 8 22.19 5.65 12.53
CA TYR A 8 22.09 6.17 11.17
C TYR A 8 22.22 7.69 11.16
N LYS A 9 23.18 8.23 10.41
CA LYS A 9 23.36 9.67 10.20
C LYS A 9 22.68 10.08 8.91
N ALA A 10 21.60 10.84 9.03
CA ALA A 10 20.86 11.37 7.89
C ALA A 10 21.64 12.50 7.18
N GLU A 11 21.29 12.76 5.92
CA GLU A 11 21.94 13.78 5.06
C GLU A 11 21.92 15.18 5.67
N ASN A 12 20.92 15.52 6.49
CA ASN A 12 20.82 16.80 7.18
C ASN A 12 21.62 16.85 8.50
N GLY A 13 22.47 15.85 8.77
CA GLY A 13 23.28 15.74 9.97
C GLY A 13 22.55 15.16 11.19
N ASN A 14 21.23 14.97 11.13
CA ASN A 14 20.48 14.35 12.22
C ASN A 14 20.91 12.89 12.41
N SER A 15 20.99 12.44 13.65
CA SER A 15 21.30 11.03 13.96
C SER A 15 20.08 10.36 14.57
N CYS A 16 19.81 9.14 14.13
CA CYS A 16 18.67 8.34 14.59
C CYS A 16 19.14 6.92 14.92
N GLU A 17 18.66 6.36 16.03
CA GLU A 17 18.88 4.94 16.35
C GLU A 17 18.02 4.06 15.44
N ILE A 18 18.62 3.03 14.85
CA ILE A 18 17.89 2.02 14.09
C ILE A 18 18.11 0.67 14.76
N VAL A 19 17.04 -0.05 15.06
CA VAL A 19 17.12 -1.42 15.57
C VAL A 19 17.61 -2.34 14.45
N ASP A 20 18.60 -3.18 14.72
CA ASP A 20 19.02 -4.23 13.80
C ASP A 20 18.00 -5.38 13.81
N THR A 21 16.97 -5.20 12.99
CA THR A 21 15.84 -6.10 12.87
C THR A 21 15.33 -6.11 11.42
N PHE A 22 14.24 -6.82 11.17
CA PHE A 22 13.62 -6.93 9.86
C PHE A 22 12.10 -6.77 9.93
N ALA A 23 11.53 -6.33 8.81
CA ALA A 23 10.11 -6.45 8.54
C ALA A 23 9.80 -7.84 7.95
N GLU A 24 8.79 -8.50 8.49
CA GLU A 24 8.33 -9.82 8.01
C GLU A 24 7.12 -9.65 7.08
N MET A 25 7.25 -10.12 5.84
CA MET A 25 6.29 -9.82 4.77
C MET A 25 5.64 -11.10 4.21
N PHE A 26 4.47 -10.93 3.61
CA PHE A 26 3.57 -12.02 3.25
C PHE A 26 3.22 -12.01 1.76
N PRO A 27 3.07 -13.19 1.13
CA PRO A 27 2.56 -13.28 -0.22
C PRO A 27 1.06 -13.00 -0.26
N LEU A 28 0.63 -12.03 -1.07
CA LEU A 28 -0.77 -11.83 -1.45
C LEU A 28 -0.93 -11.89 -2.97
N TRP A 29 -2.17 -11.95 -3.45
CA TRP A 29 -2.47 -11.74 -4.87
C TRP A 29 -2.75 -10.27 -5.13
N ALA A 30 -2.12 -9.71 -6.16
CA ALA A 30 -2.31 -8.32 -6.56
C ALA A 30 -2.82 -8.19 -8.01
N GLY A 31 -3.63 -7.15 -8.21
CA GLY A 31 -3.96 -6.59 -9.53
C GLY A 31 -3.62 -5.11 -9.55
N ARG A 32 -3.10 -4.62 -10.68
CA ARG A 32 -2.77 -3.20 -10.91
C ARG A 32 -3.66 -2.65 -12.01
N ILE A 33 -4.30 -1.52 -11.75
CA ILE A 33 -5.27 -0.89 -12.64
C ILE A 33 -4.77 0.51 -12.95
N LEU A 34 -4.75 0.87 -14.23
CA LEU A 34 -4.61 2.25 -14.69
C LEU A 34 -6.01 2.81 -14.91
N ILE A 35 -6.36 3.85 -14.16
CA ILE A 35 -7.59 4.62 -14.36
C ILE A 35 -7.21 5.86 -15.15
N THR A 36 -7.88 6.15 -16.26
CA THR A 36 -7.72 7.41 -16.99
C THR A 36 -9.00 8.22 -16.91
N ALA A 37 -8.89 9.54 -17.01
CA ALA A 37 -10.01 10.47 -16.97
C ALA A 37 -9.65 11.77 -17.70
N ASP A 38 -10.61 12.65 -17.92
CA ASP A 38 -10.36 13.91 -18.65
C ASP A 38 -9.51 14.92 -17.84
N SER A 39 -9.44 14.76 -16.52
CA SER A 39 -8.58 15.57 -15.65
C SER A 39 -8.03 14.77 -14.49
N GLU A 40 -6.92 15.25 -13.91
CA GLU A 40 -6.27 14.62 -12.75
C GLU A 40 -7.24 14.51 -11.57
N ARG A 41 -8.06 15.55 -11.36
CA ARG A 41 -9.10 15.58 -10.32
C ARG A 41 -10.04 14.38 -10.42
N TRP A 42 -10.54 14.07 -11.61
CA TRP A 42 -11.47 12.94 -11.81
C TRP A 42 -10.78 11.59 -11.69
N ALA A 43 -9.56 11.45 -12.24
CA ALA A 43 -8.78 10.22 -12.09
C ALA A 43 -8.47 9.92 -10.62
N LEU A 44 -8.09 10.94 -9.83
CA LEU A 44 -7.85 10.82 -8.40
C LEU A 44 -9.13 10.57 -7.60
N THR A 45 -10.26 11.15 -8.00
CA THR A 45 -11.56 10.88 -7.35
C THR A 45 -11.95 9.41 -7.52
N ALA A 46 -11.88 8.88 -8.74
CA ALA A 46 -12.14 7.47 -9.01
C ALA A 46 -11.18 6.56 -8.24
N ALA A 47 -9.89 6.88 -8.24
CA ALA A 47 -8.87 6.13 -7.53
C ALA A 47 -9.12 6.11 -6.02
N ALA A 48 -9.39 7.26 -5.40
CA ALA A 48 -9.62 7.38 -3.97
C ALA A 48 -10.84 6.57 -3.51
N VAL A 49 -11.96 6.65 -4.24
CA VAL A 49 -13.17 5.88 -3.94
C VAL A 49 -12.91 4.37 -4.16
N ALA A 50 -12.27 4.00 -5.28
CA ALA A 50 -11.97 2.62 -5.60
C ALA A 50 -11.00 1.95 -4.62
N THR A 51 -10.13 2.72 -3.95
CA THR A 51 -9.19 2.23 -2.94
C THR A 51 -9.68 2.44 -1.50
N GLY A 52 -10.88 3.02 -1.31
CA GLY A 52 -11.48 3.22 0.00
C GLY A 52 -11.88 1.91 0.70
N PHE A 53 -11.97 1.95 2.04
CA PHE A 53 -12.29 0.78 2.88
C PHE A 53 -11.45 -0.47 2.53
N ALA A 54 -10.13 -0.29 2.45
CA ALA A 54 -9.21 -1.31 1.99
C ALA A 54 -7.84 -1.25 2.70
N THR A 55 -7.85 -1.14 4.03
CA THR A 55 -6.60 -0.91 4.79
C THR A 55 -5.87 -2.19 5.17
N SER A 56 -6.61 -3.25 5.52
CA SER A 56 -6.01 -4.52 5.90
C SER A 56 -6.93 -5.69 5.60
N VAL A 57 -6.43 -6.74 4.95
CA VAL A 57 -7.22 -7.95 4.66
C VAL A 57 -7.66 -8.72 5.91
N ILE A 58 -7.18 -8.34 7.10
CA ILE A 58 -7.66 -8.88 8.38
C ILE A 58 -9.18 -8.69 8.50
N MET A 59 -9.70 -7.50 8.15
CA MET A 59 -11.14 -7.17 8.22
C MET A 59 -11.68 -6.31 7.06
N SER A 60 -10.82 -5.62 6.30
CA SER A 60 -11.24 -4.99 5.05
C SER A 60 -11.43 -6.05 3.95
N PRO A 61 -12.30 -5.80 2.95
CA PRO A 61 -12.50 -6.74 1.84
C PRO A 61 -11.26 -6.95 0.95
N ALA A 62 -10.35 -5.97 0.95
CA ALA A 62 -9.07 -6.00 0.25
C ALA A 62 -8.07 -5.09 0.97
N GLU A 63 -6.81 -5.14 0.54
CA GLU A 63 -5.85 -4.04 0.72
C GLU A 63 -5.73 -3.28 -0.60
N ALA A 64 -5.84 -1.96 -0.60
CA ALA A 64 -5.76 -1.19 -1.84
C ALA A 64 -5.21 0.22 -1.59
N GLY A 65 -4.63 0.81 -2.64
CA GLY A 65 -4.07 2.15 -2.54
C GLY A 65 -3.68 2.72 -3.91
N ILE A 66 -3.46 4.02 -3.92
CA ILE A 66 -2.95 4.76 -5.07
C ILE A 66 -1.43 4.60 -5.11
N GLU A 67 -0.93 4.15 -6.26
CA GLU A 67 0.50 4.02 -6.52
C GLU A 67 1.09 5.34 -7.02
N GLY A 68 0.45 5.99 -8.00
CA GLY A 68 0.95 7.25 -8.56
C GLY A 68 0.20 7.72 -9.81
N ILE A 69 0.49 8.96 -10.22
CA ILE A 69 -0.07 9.59 -11.43
C ILE A 69 0.75 9.17 -12.66
N VAL A 70 0.09 8.99 -13.80
CA VAL A 70 0.67 8.66 -15.09
C VAL A 70 0.36 9.79 -16.07
N PRO A 71 1.37 10.41 -16.71
CA PRO A 71 1.13 11.47 -17.69
C PRO A 71 0.43 10.94 -18.93
N ALA A 72 -0.31 11.82 -19.61
CA ALA A 72 -1.22 11.45 -20.69
C ALA A 72 -0.52 10.69 -21.85
N ASP A 73 0.68 11.10 -22.22
CA ASP A 73 1.52 10.50 -23.27
C ASP A 73 1.95 9.06 -22.98
N LYS A 74 1.80 8.59 -21.73
CA LYS A 74 2.10 7.22 -21.32
C LYS A 74 0.85 6.35 -21.14
N THR A 75 -0.32 6.87 -21.49
CA THR A 75 -1.59 6.15 -21.35
C THR A 75 -2.14 5.67 -22.70
N PRO A 76 -2.98 4.62 -22.73
CA PRO A 76 -3.48 4.06 -23.99
C PRO A 76 -4.43 4.97 -24.78
N ASP A 77 -5.07 5.92 -24.10
CA ASP A 77 -6.07 6.84 -24.65
C ASP A 77 -5.61 8.30 -24.66
N ASN A 78 -4.34 8.57 -24.37
CA ASN A 78 -3.75 9.92 -24.30
C ASN A 78 -4.43 10.85 -23.29
N ARG A 79 -4.83 10.31 -22.14
CA ARG A 79 -5.46 11.07 -21.05
C ARG A 79 -4.70 10.87 -19.75
N ILE A 80 -4.79 11.83 -18.82
CA ILE A 80 -4.11 11.72 -17.53
C ILE A 80 -4.60 10.47 -16.78
N GLY A 81 -3.66 9.74 -16.17
CA GLY A 81 -3.93 8.47 -15.53
C GLY A 81 -3.52 8.42 -14.06
N VAL A 82 -4.11 7.50 -13.31
CA VAL A 82 -3.74 7.14 -11.95
C VAL A 82 -3.64 5.62 -11.84
N LEU A 83 -2.52 5.14 -11.32
CA LEU A 83 -2.31 3.73 -11.00
C LEU A 83 -2.83 3.44 -9.60
N ILE A 84 -3.62 2.38 -9.49
CA ILE A 84 -4.01 1.79 -8.21
C ILE A 84 -3.60 0.32 -8.17
N GLN A 85 -3.42 -0.20 -6.95
CA GLN A 85 -3.22 -1.62 -6.71
C GLN A 85 -4.26 -2.15 -5.73
N ILE A 86 -4.68 -3.40 -5.93
CA ILE A 86 -5.63 -4.12 -5.07
C ILE A 86 -5.02 -5.48 -4.73
N TYR A 87 -5.07 -5.85 -3.45
CA TYR A 87 -4.47 -7.02 -2.85
C TYR A 87 -5.50 -7.85 -2.09
N THR A 88 -5.45 -9.17 -2.24
CA THR A 88 -6.28 -10.13 -1.50
C THR A 88 -5.53 -11.43 -1.23
N ARG A 89 -6.08 -12.30 -0.36
CA ARG A 89 -5.47 -13.58 0.00
C ARG A 89 -5.35 -14.56 -1.18
N ASP A 90 -6.34 -14.55 -2.06
CA ASP A 90 -6.39 -15.43 -3.23
C ASP A 90 -6.92 -14.70 -4.47
N ARG A 91 -6.72 -15.35 -5.63
CA ARG A 91 -7.07 -14.81 -6.95
C ARG A 91 -8.58 -14.69 -7.21
N PHE A 92 -9.42 -15.45 -6.50
CA PHE A 92 -10.87 -15.43 -6.69
C PHE A 92 -11.46 -14.22 -5.98
N GLU A 93 -11.05 -13.99 -4.73
CA GLU A 93 -11.38 -12.74 -4.03
C GLU A 93 -10.78 -11.53 -4.74
N LEU A 94 -9.56 -11.64 -5.31
CA LEU A 94 -8.99 -10.55 -6.11
C LEU A 94 -9.91 -10.20 -7.28
N LYS A 95 -10.34 -11.22 -8.04
CA LYS A 95 -11.25 -11.03 -9.18
C LYS A 95 -12.54 -10.35 -8.75
N LYS A 96 -13.14 -10.80 -7.63
CA LYS A 96 -14.37 -10.24 -7.08
C LYS A 96 -14.18 -8.78 -6.67
N GLN A 97 -13.12 -8.47 -5.92
CA GLN A 97 -12.82 -7.11 -5.46
C GLN A 97 -12.52 -6.15 -6.62
N MET A 98 -11.79 -6.60 -7.65
CA MET A 98 -11.56 -5.80 -8.85
C MET A 98 -12.87 -5.54 -9.62
N ILE A 99 -13.75 -6.53 -9.78
CA ILE A 99 -15.07 -6.32 -10.42
C ILE A 99 -15.90 -5.29 -9.64
N LEU A 100 -15.99 -5.46 -8.32
CA LEU A 100 -16.78 -4.56 -7.47
C LEU A 100 -16.23 -3.13 -7.50
N ARG A 101 -14.92 -2.96 -7.33
CA ARG A 101 -14.29 -1.63 -7.27
C ARG A 101 -14.27 -0.94 -8.64
N ILE A 102 -14.00 -1.66 -9.72
CA ILE A 102 -14.09 -1.06 -11.06
C ILE A 102 -15.56 -0.76 -11.39
N GLY A 103 -16.50 -1.67 -11.15
CA GLY A 103 -17.91 -1.49 -11.51
C GLY A 103 -18.65 -0.45 -10.66
N GLN A 104 -18.33 -0.30 -9.38
CA GLN A 104 -19.08 0.57 -8.46
C GLN A 104 -18.36 1.89 -8.12
N CYS A 105 -17.07 2.00 -8.44
CA CYS A 105 -16.28 3.20 -8.11
C CYS A 105 -15.62 3.85 -9.31
N ILE A 106 -15.26 3.07 -10.34
CA ILE A 106 -14.60 3.60 -11.55
C ILE A 106 -15.66 3.84 -12.62
N MET A 107 -16.40 2.82 -13.06
CA MET A 107 -17.46 2.93 -14.08
C MET A 107 -18.51 4.00 -13.77
N THR A 108 -18.79 4.22 -12.49
CA THR A 108 -19.75 5.22 -12.01
C THR A 108 -19.16 6.63 -11.86
N CYS A 109 -17.83 6.77 -11.97
CA CYS A 109 -17.13 8.05 -11.89
C CYS A 109 -17.03 8.70 -13.29
N PRO A 110 -17.37 10.00 -13.42
CA PRO A 110 -17.41 10.68 -14.71
C PRO A 110 -16.12 10.56 -15.52
N THR A 111 -16.28 10.42 -16.84
CA THR A 111 -15.18 10.42 -17.84
C THR A 111 -14.23 9.23 -17.76
N THR A 112 -14.37 8.32 -16.79
CA THR A 112 -13.27 7.37 -16.52
C THR A 112 -13.15 6.24 -17.54
N SER A 113 -11.96 5.66 -17.60
CA SER A 113 -11.71 4.37 -18.25
C SER A 113 -10.75 3.53 -17.40
N ALA A 114 -10.80 2.20 -17.54
CA ALA A 114 -10.00 1.27 -16.74
C ALA A 114 -9.18 0.31 -17.61
N PHE A 115 -7.86 0.37 -17.47
CA PHE A 115 -6.90 -0.43 -18.24
C PHE A 115 -6.02 -1.31 -17.36
N ASN A 116 -5.58 -2.43 -17.93
CA ASN A 116 -4.63 -3.32 -17.28
C ASN A 116 -3.24 -2.68 -17.21
N ALA A 117 -2.68 -2.59 -16.01
CA ALA A 117 -1.32 -2.11 -15.76
C ALA A 117 -0.31 -3.25 -15.46
N MET A 118 -0.69 -4.50 -15.72
CA MET A 118 0.18 -5.69 -15.66
C MET A 118 0.06 -6.53 -16.95
N PRO A 119 0.50 -6.00 -18.12
CA PRO A 119 0.32 -6.67 -19.41
C PRO A 119 1.07 -8.02 -19.51
N ASN A 120 2.21 -8.13 -18.83
CA ASN A 120 3.12 -9.28 -18.85
C ASN A 120 2.79 -10.33 -17.79
N ALA A 121 1.73 -10.14 -16.99
CA ALA A 121 1.34 -11.14 -16.00
C ALA A 121 0.90 -12.45 -16.67
N LYS A 122 1.46 -13.57 -16.19
CA LYS A 122 1.10 -14.92 -16.68
C LYS A 122 -0.39 -15.22 -16.51
N ARG A 123 -1.01 -14.70 -15.45
CA ARG A 123 -2.44 -14.86 -15.18
C ARG A 123 -3.18 -13.59 -15.61
N LYS A 124 -4.28 -13.77 -16.34
CA LYS A 124 -5.22 -12.70 -16.68
C LYS A 124 -6.61 -13.03 -16.15
N LEU A 125 -7.22 -12.10 -15.43
CA LEU A 125 -8.58 -12.16 -14.91
C LEU A 125 -9.49 -11.40 -15.85
N LYS A 126 -10.58 -12.05 -16.31
CA LYS A 126 -11.53 -11.47 -17.27
C LYS A 126 -12.48 -10.46 -16.60
N ILE A 127 -11.93 -9.37 -16.06
CA ILE A 127 -12.66 -8.36 -15.25
C ILE A 127 -13.57 -7.50 -16.11
N GLY A 128 -13.02 -6.81 -17.13
CA GLY A 128 -13.83 -5.99 -18.04
C GLY A 128 -14.85 -6.84 -18.78
N ARG A 129 -14.48 -8.09 -19.11
CA ARG A 129 -15.46 -9.06 -19.62
C ARG A 129 -16.63 -9.24 -18.65
N SER A 130 -16.43 -9.42 -17.36
CA SER A 130 -17.55 -9.53 -16.41
C SER A 130 -18.38 -8.23 -16.34
N ILE A 131 -17.73 -7.07 -16.28
CA ILE A 131 -18.41 -5.76 -16.13
C ILE A 131 -19.23 -5.40 -17.38
N ARG A 132 -18.81 -5.82 -18.58
CA ARG A 132 -19.49 -5.52 -19.85
C ARG A 132 -20.98 -5.84 -19.87
N LEU A 133 -21.42 -6.80 -19.06
CA LEU A 133 -22.81 -7.23 -19.02
C LEU A 133 -23.74 -6.12 -18.50
N PHE A 134 -23.20 -5.09 -17.82
CA PHE A 134 -23.95 -3.89 -17.47
C PHE A 134 -24.52 -3.16 -18.70
N GLY A 135 -23.89 -3.30 -19.87
CA GLY A 135 -24.37 -2.71 -21.10
C GLY A 135 -25.60 -3.40 -21.71
N ASP A 136 -26.16 -4.42 -21.06
CA ASP A 136 -27.42 -5.08 -21.42
C ASP A 136 -27.55 -5.49 -22.90
N GLY A 137 -26.46 -5.99 -23.48
CA GLY A 137 -26.41 -6.41 -24.89
C GLY A 137 -25.96 -5.32 -25.86
N PHE A 138 -25.94 -4.06 -25.44
CA PHE A 138 -25.49 -2.91 -26.26
C PHE A 138 -23.98 -2.69 -26.22
N GLN A 139 -23.25 -3.36 -25.31
CA GLN A 139 -21.81 -3.24 -25.24
C GLN A 139 -21.10 -3.73 -26.51
N ARG A 140 -20.06 -3.02 -26.94
CA ARG A 140 -19.28 -3.34 -28.14
C ARG A 140 -17.84 -3.71 -27.78
N LYS A 141 -17.24 -4.58 -28.58
CA LYS A 141 -15.78 -4.79 -28.54
C LYS A 141 -15.10 -3.60 -29.23
N GLY A 142 -13.92 -3.24 -28.75
CA GLY A 142 -13.12 -2.19 -29.39
C GLY A 142 -11.63 -2.36 -29.13
N LEU A 143 -10.88 -1.40 -29.67
CA LEU A 143 -9.47 -1.20 -29.40
C LEU A 143 -9.26 0.25 -28.91
N VAL A 144 -8.37 0.40 -27.95
CA VAL A 144 -7.81 1.67 -27.51
C VAL A 144 -6.30 1.47 -27.41
N GLY A 145 -5.54 2.17 -28.25
CA GLY A 145 -4.16 1.78 -28.56
C GLY A 145 -4.11 0.31 -29.01
N ASN A 146 -3.29 -0.50 -28.35
CA ASN A 146 -3.18 -1.95 -28.59
C ASN A 146 -4.03 -2.80 -27.62
N LYS A 147 -4.89 -2.18 -26.79
CA LYS A 147 -5.65 -2.87 -25.75
C LYS A 147 -7.02 -3.28 -26.26
N LYS A 148 -7.37 -4.55 -26.05
CA LYS A 148 -8.71 -5.09 -26.31
C LYS A 148 -9.66 -4.65 -25.21
N VAL A 149 -10.66 -3.84 -25.56
CA VAL A 149 -11.58 -3.23 -24.60
C VAL A 149 -13.03 -3.60 -24.88
N TRP A 150 -13.85 -3.40 -23.86
CA TRP A 150 -15.30 -3.28 -23.99
C TRP A 150 -15.67 -1.80 -23.88
N ARG A 151 -16.53 -1.35 -24.80
CA ARG A 151 -17.21 -0.05 -24.77
C ARG A 151 -18.63 -0.29 -24.28
N ILE A 152 -18.95 0.23 -23.10
CA ILE A 152 -20.21 0.00 -22.41
C ILE A 152 -21.00 1.31 -22.43
N PRO A 153 -22.15 1.39 -23.12
CA PRO A 153 -22.98 2.60 -23.11
C PRO A 153 -23.42 2.96 -21.69
N VAL A 154 -23.24 4.22 -21.30
CA VAL A 154 -23.62 4.81 -20.01
C VAL A 154 -24.13 6.24 -20.23
N MET A 155 -24.65 6.90 -19.20
CA MET A 155 -25.33 8.19 -19.34
C MET A 155 -24.44 9.31 -19.90
N ASP A 156 -23.14 9.35 -19.56
CA ASP A 156 -22.21 10.36 -20.07
C ASP A 156 -21.51 9.95 -21.39
N GLY A 157 -21.87 8.79 -21.97
CA GLY A 157 -21.33 8.29 -23.22
C GLY A 157 -20.96 6.80 -23.15
N GLU A 158 -19.66 6.51 -23.05
CA GLU A 158 -19.14 5.14 -22.99
C GLU A 158 -18.16 4.96 -21.82
N PHE A 159 -18.38 3.94 -21.00
CA PHE A 159 -17.34 3.44 -20.10
C PHE A 159 -16.46 2.43 -20.84
N ILE A 160 -15.16 2.72 -20.89
CA ILE A 160 -14.16 1.86 -21.55
C ILE A 160 -13.42 1.03 -20.48
N VAL A 161 -13.43 -0.29 -20.65
CA VAL A 161 -12.71 -1.21 -19.76
C VAL A 161 -11.98 -2.31 -20.54
N GLU A 162 -10.71 -2.56 -20.23
CA GLU A 162 -9.94 -3.63 -20.85
C GLU A 162 -10.53 -5.02 -20.54
N ASP A 163 -10.57 -5.93 -21.53
CA ASP A 163 -11.23 -7.24 -21.42
C ASP A 163 -10.73 -8.05 -20.22
N ALA A 164 -9.42 -8.01 -19.97
CA ALA A 164 -8.78 -8.75 -18.91
C ALA A 164 -7.60 -7.99 -18.27
N PHE A 165 -7.41 -8.22 -16.97
CA PHE A 165 -6.40 -7.58 -16.14
C PHE A 165 -5.39 -8.61 -15.65
N GLY A 166 -4.12 -8.24 -15.62
CA GLY A 166 -3.07 -9.08 -15.09
C GLY A 166 -3.24 -9.27 -13.58
N ALA A 167 -2.88 -10.46 -13.10
CA ALA A 167 -2.81 -10.77 -11.68
C ALA A 167 -1.53 -11.56 -11.38
N ALA A 168 -0.87 -11.25 -10.27
CA ALA A 168 0.33 -11.95 -9.83
C ALA A 168 0.34 -12.13 -8.31
N LYS A 169 1.18 -13.05 -7.83
CA LYS A 169 1.59 -13.02 -6.43
C LYS A 169 2.52 -11.82 -6.23
N ALA A 170 2.29 -11.09 -5.15
CA ALA A 170 2.97 -9.86 -4.77
C ALA A 170 3.22 -9.86 -3.25
N ILE A 171 3.81 -8.80 -2.74
CA ILE A 171 4.30 -8.70 -1.37
C ILE A 171 3.42 -7.72 -0.58
N ALA A 172 3.05 -8.11 0.64
CA ALA A 172 2.32 -7.27 1.58
C ALA A 172 2.99 -7.25 2.95
N GLY A 173 2.83 -6.15 3.68
CA GLY A 173 3.28 -6.04 5.06
C GLY A 173 4.74 -5.64 5.25
N GLY A 174 5.42 -5.15 4.21
CA GLY A 174 6.68 -4.42 4.43
C GLY A 174 6.41 -3.25 5.35
N ASN A 175 7.22 -3.04 6.38
CA ASN A 175 6.88 -2.04 7.37
C ASN A 175 8.09 -1.48 8.11
N PHE A 176 7.91 -0.32 8.71
CA PHE A 176 8.80 0.19 9.74
C PHE A 176 8.02 1.02 10.76
N LEU A 177 8.55 1.08 11.97
CA LEU A 177 7.99 1.72 13.14
C LEU A 177 8.81 2.96 13.47
N ILE A 178 8.16 4.11 13.62
CA ILE A 178 8.77 5.39 13.96
C ILE A 178 8.49 5.68 15.43
N PHE A 179 9.52 5.72 16.27
CA PHE A 179 9.43 5.99 17.70
C PHE A 179 9.83 7.45 17.91
N ALA A 180 8.88 8.26 18.39
CA ALA A 180 9.08 9.69 18.54
C ALA A 180 8.81 10.16 19.97
N LYS A 181 9.48 11.25 20.34
CA LYS A 181 9.34 11.88 21.65
C LYS A 181 7.93 12.40 21.94
N ASP A 182 7.20 12.76 20.89
CA ASP A 182 5.85 13.31 20.96
C ASP A 182 5.08 13.05 19.65
N LYS A 183 3.75 13.28 19.70
CA LYS A 183 2.86 13.06 18.54
C LYS A 183 3.19 13.97 17.35
N PRO A 184 3.43 15.29 17.52
CA PRO A 184 3.80 16.15 16.39
C PRO A 184 5.04 15.67 15.64
N SER A 185 6.11 15.31 16.35
CA SER A 185 7.36 14.81 15.74
C SER A 185 7.12 13.48 15.01
N GLY A 186 6.37 12.56 15.64
CA GLY A 186 6.04 11.26 15.06
C GLY A 186 5.18 11.37 13.79
N LEU A 187 4.15 12.22 13.81
CA LEU A 187 3.27 12.41 12.66
C LEU A 187 4.04 13.06 11.50
N LYS A 188 4.82 14.11 11.78
CA LYS A 188 5.66 14.76 10.77
C LYS A 188 6.63 13.76 10.11
N ALA A 189 7.27 12.91 10.90
CA ALA A 189 8.17 11.87 10.37
C ALA A 189 7.42 10.84 9.49
N ALA A 190 6.23 10.42 9.90
CA ALA A 190 5.39 9.52 9.12
C ALA A 190 4.93 10.17 7.80
N GLU A 191 4.54 11.45 7.82
CA GLU A 191 4.14 12.19 6.62
C GLU A 191 5.30 12.39 5.64
N GLU A 192 6.50 12.74 6.13
CA GLU A 192 7.70 12.86 5.28
C GLU A 192 8.11 11.50 4.70
N ALA A 193 7.96 10.40 5.45
CA ALA A 193 8.16 9.05 4.94
C ALA A 193 7.18 8.70 3.82
N VAL A 194 5.87 8.94 4.02
CA VAL A 194 4.83 8.71 3.00
C VAL A 194 5.14 9.51 1.73
N LYS A 195 5.52 10.79 1.89
CA LYS A 195 5.88 11.67 0.78
C LYS A 195 7.10 11.17 0.03
N ALA A 196 8.16 10.77 0.74
CA ALA A 196 9.37 10.21 0.12
C ALA A 196 9.08 8.93 -0.66
N ILE A 197 8.30 8.01 -0.08
CA ILE A 197 7.89 6.77 -0.75
C ILE A 197 7.13 7.09 -2.04
N LYS A 198 6.10 7.94 -1.98
CA LYS A 198 5.30 8.30 -3.15
C LYS A 198 6.10 9.00 -4.26
N ASN A 199 7.08 9.83 -3.89
CA ASN A 199 7.83 10.63 -4.86
C ASN A 199 9.02 9.89 -5.47
N LYS A 200 9.62 8.97 -4.73
CA LYS A 200 10.91 8.35 -5.12
C LYS A 200 10.79 6.87 -5.48
N THR A 201 9.63 6.26 -5.28
CA THR A 201 9.43 4.84 -5.55
C THR A 201 8.19 4.61 -6.42
N ASN A 202 8.10 3.41 -6.97
CA ASN A 202 7.01 2.96 -7.82
C ASN A 202 6.67 1.50 -7.47
N GLU A 203 5.58 0.99 -8.03
CA GLU A 203 5.12 -0.38 -7.85
C GLU A 203 4.78 -0.75 -6.39
N VAL A 204 4.55 0.25 -5.53
CA VAL A 204 4.14 0.09 -4.13
C VAL A 204 2.91 0.92 -3.80
N ILE A 205 2.19 0.53 -2.75
CA ILE A 205 1.10 1.29 -2.15
C ILE A 205 1.24 1.33 -0.62
N LEU A 206 0.60 2.33 -0.02
CA LEU A 206 0.48 2.50 1.43
C LEU A 206 -1.01 2.38 1.80
N PRO A 207 -1.50 1.18 2.17
CA PRO A 207 -2.95 0.92 2.23
C PRO A 207 -3.66 1.56 3.43
N PHE A 208 -2.92 1.99 4.45
CA PHE A 208 -3.50 2.64 5.63
C PHE A 208 -3.93 4.09 5.35
N PRO A 209 -4.81 4.69 6.18
CA PRO A 209 -5.26 6.08 5.98
C PRO A 209 -4.09 7.07 5.93
N GLY A 210 -3.98 7.83 4.84
CA GLY A 210 -2.84 8.72 4.62
C GLY A 210 -1.49 8.00 4.46
N GLY A 211 -1.50 6.67 4.34
CA GLY A 211 -0.32 5.81 4.36
C GLY A 211 0.23 5.48 5.75
N ILE A 212 -0.49 5.83 6.83
CA ILE A 212 0.02 5.78 8.21
C ILE A 212 -0.89 4.91 9.09
N CYS A 213 -0.30 3.91 9.74
CA CYS A 213 -0.95 3.10 10.76
C CYS A 213 -0.63 3.65 12.15
N ARG A 214 -1.67 4.11 12.87
CA ARG A 214 -1.54 4.59 14.27
C ARG A 214 -1.80 3.53 15.32
N SER A 215 -2.46 2.44 14.93
CA SER A 215 -3.04 1.49 15.90
C SER A 215 -2.04 0.43 16.35
N GLY A 216 -1.21 -0.08 15.44
CA GLY A 216 -0.32 -1.22 15.65
C GLY A 216 -1.09 -2.49 16.09
N SER A 217 -0.82 -3.64 15.47
CA SER A 217 -1.49 -4.88 15.88
C SER A 217 -0.51 -6.01 16.17
N LYS A 218 -0.88 -6.86 17.12
CA LYS A 218 -0.26 -8.17 17.32
C LYS A 218 -1.25 -9.26 16.97
N ALA A 219 -0.73 -10.43 16.59
CA ALA A 219 -1.53 -11.62 16.37
C ALA A 219 -2.20 -12.07 17.69
N GLY A 220 -3.47 -12.44 17.60
CA GLY A 220 -4.24 -12.92 18.76
C GLY A 220 -4.62 -11.82 19.76
N SER A 221 -5.03 -12.26 20.94
CA SER A 221 -5.35 -11.41 22.10
C SER A 221 -5.08 -12.18 23.38
N LEU A 222 -4.64 -11.47 24.42
CA LEU A 222 -4.36 -12.05 25.74
C LEU A 222 -5.64 -12.37 26.53
N LYS A 223 -6.76 -11.71 26.20
CA LYS A 223 -8.01 -11.77 26.99
C LYS A 223 -9.20 -12.32 26.23
N TYR A 224 -9.21 -12.23 24.91
CA TYR A 224 -10.41 -12.48 24.08
C TYR A 224 -10.09 -13.36 22.88
N LYS A 225 -11.09 -14.04 22.32
CA LYS A 225 -10.96 -14.80 21.06
C LYS A 225 -10.98 -13.84 19.86
N LEU A 226 -9.85 -13.20 19.57
CA LEU A 226 -9.69 -12.26 18.45
C LEU A 226 -8.52 -12.65 17.55
N LYS A 227 -8.63 -12.39 16.24
CA LYS A 227 -7.52 -12.60 15.28
C LYS A 227 -6.35 -11.65 15.51
N ALA A 228 -6.64 -10.41 15.90
CA ALA A 228 -5.66 -9.38 16.18
C ALA A 228 -6.14 -8.49 17.32
N SER A 229 -5.20 -7.88 18.04
CA SER A 229 -5.45 -6.89 19.08
C SER A 229 -4.33 -5.86 19.10
N THR A 230 -4.47 -4.80 19.92
CA THR A 230 -3.43 -3.77 20.04
C THR A 230 -2.05 -4.36 20.36
N ASN A 231 -1.01 -3.83 19.72
CA ASN A 231 0.35 -4.22 20.02
C ASN A 231 0.86 -3.53 21.30
N HIS A 232 0.33 -3.99 22.44
CA HIS A 232 0.57 -3.40 23.77
C HIS A 232 2.03 -3.12 24.16
N PRO A 233 3.06 -3.87 23.74
CA PRO A 233 4.46 -3.54 24.06
C PRO A 233 4.90 -2.22 23.42
N PHE A 234 4.24 -1.77 22.35
CA PHE A 234 4.52 -0.51 21.66
C PHE A 234 3.50 0.59 21.97
N CYS A 235 2.67 0.44 23.02
CA CYS A 235 1.67 1.44 23.39
C CYS A 235 2.21 2.43 24.43
N PRO A 236 2.37 3.73 24.11
CA PRO A 236 2.95 4.70 25.06
C PRO A 236 2.19 4.83 26.38
N GLN A 237 0.87 4.67 26.35
CA GLN A 237 0.01 4.75 27.55
C GLN A 237 0.16 3.53 28.47
N LEU A 238 0.72 2.42 27.97
CA LEU A 238 0.94 1.19 28.72
C LEU A 238 2.41 1.03 29.16
N LYS A 239 3.30 1.93 28.73
CA LYS A 239 4.76 1.81 28.91
C LYS A 239 5.20 1.51 30.34
N LYS A 240 4.53 2.11 31.34
CA LYS A 240 4.81 1.90 32.78
C LYS A 240 3.92 0.86 33.45
N LEU A 241 2.95 0.31 32.71
CA LEU A 241 1.91 -0.60 33.22
C LEU A 241 2.14 -2.06 32.80
N VAL A 242 2.88 -2.30 31.70
CA VAL A 242 3.17 -3.65 31.21
C VAL A 242 4.67 -3.94 31.32
N PRO A 243 5.07 -5.12 31.84
CA PRO A 243 6.48 -5.43 32.09
C PRO A 243 7.28 -5.71 30.81
N ASP A 244 6.60 -6.01 29.70
CA ASP A 244 7.20 -6.36 28.42
C ASP A 244 7.23 -5.19 27.42
N SER A 245 7.03 -3.95 27.91
CA SER A 245 7.13 -2.74 27.10
C SER A 245 8.43 -2.69 26.30
N ARG A 246 8.32 -2.34 25.01
CA ARG A 246 9.41 -2.18 24.05
C ARG A 246 9.73 -0.71 23.77
N LEU A 247 9.12 0.20 24.52
CA LEU A 247 9.30 1.64 24.33
C LEU A 247 10.40 2.20 25.26
N PRO A 248 11.38 2.92 24.70
CA PRO A 248 12.28 3.77 25.49
C PRO A 248 11.55 4.81 26.35
N GLU A 249 12.22 5.30 27.39
CA GLU A 249 11.64 6.26 28.33
C GLU A 249 11.24 7.60 27.68
N ASP A 250 11.99 8.06 26.69
CA ASP A 250 11.77 9.31 25.97
C ASP A 250 10.72 9.21 24.86
N VAL A 251 10.29 8.00 24.48
CA VAL A 251 9.31 7.77 23.40
C VAL A 251 7.87 7.87 23.93
N ASN A 252 7.07 8.78 23.35
CA ASN A 252 5.65 8.96 23.71
C ASN A 252 4.69 8.84 22.51
N CYS A 253 5.19 8.53 21.32
CA CYS A 253 4.39 8.27 20.14
C CYS A 253 5.06 7.21 19.26
N VAL A 254 4.25 6.30 18.71
CA VAL A 254 4.68 5.34 17.69
C VAL A 254 3.72 5.40 16.51
N TYR A 255 4.26 5.49 15.30
CA TYR A 255 3.54 5.28 14.05
C TYR A 255 4.18 4.13 13.27
N GLU A 256 3.37 3.44 12.48
CA GLU A 256 3.79 2.37 11.59
C GLU A 256 3.50 2.79 10.14
N ILE A 257 4.47 2.61 9.25
CA ILE A 257 4.25 2.69 7.81
C ILE A 257 4.17 1.27 7.29
N VAL A 258 3.08 0.91 6.62
CA VAL A 258 2.88 -0.40 5.99
C VAL A 258 2.88 -0.22 4.48
N ILE A 259 3.62 -1.09 3.79
CA ILE A 259 3.96 -1.02 2.37
C ILE A 259 3.63 -2.37 1.75
N ASN A 260 2.79 -2.34 0.72
CA ASN A 260 2.62 -3.47 -0.19
C ASN A 260 3.28 -3.12 -1.52
N GLY A 261 3.77 -4.13 -2.25
CA GLY A 261 4.42 -3.92 -3.54
C GLY A 261 4.40 -5.13 -4.43
N LEU A 262 4.58 -4.90 -5.73
CA LEU A 262 4.53 -5.95 -6.74
C LEU A 262 5.72 -6.93 -6.62
N THR A 263 6.84 -6.48 -6.06
CA THR A 263 8.07 -7.26 -5.85
C THR A 263 8.68 -6.99 -4.48
N VAL A 264 9.56 -7.89 -4.02
CA VAL A 264 10.29 -7.72 -2.75
C VAL A 264 11.19 -6.49 -2.82
N GLU A 265 11.84 -6.29 -3.98
CA GLU A 265 12.76 -5.21 -4.23
C GLU A 265 12.04 -3.85 -4.21
N ALA A 266 10.83 -3.77 -4.77
CA ALA A 266 10.02 -2.56 -4.71
C ALA A 266 9.68 -2.18 -3.26
N VAL A 267 9.29 -3.17 -2.45
CA VAL A 267 9.00 -2.95 -1.02
C VAL A 267 10.26 -2.55 -0.25
N LYS A 268 11.40 -3.23 -0.47
CA LYS A 268 12.69 -2.88 0.17
C LYS A 268 13.13 -1.45 -0.16
N ARG A 269 13.05 -1.03 -1.43
CA ARG A 269 13.37 0.35 -1.84
C ARG A 269 12.46 1.37 -1.16
N ALA A 270 11.15 1.10 -1.10
CA ALA A 270 10.20 1.97 -0.42
C ALA A 270 10.46 2.05 1.10
N MET A 271 10.78 0.94 1.74
CA MET A 271 11.22 0.95 3.14
C MET A 271 12.46 1.83 3.33
N GLY A 272 13.49 1.65 2.50
CA GLY A 272 14.70 2.46 2.53
C GLY A 272 14.41 3.96 2.44
N GLU A 273 13.68 4.42 1.43
CA GLU A 273 13.34 5.83 1.28
C GLU A 273 12.48 6.37 2.43
N GLY A 274 11.53 5.57 2.93
CA GLY A 274 10.70 5.93 4.08
C GLY A 274 11.52 6.11 5.37
N VAL A 275 12.40 5.16 5.67
CA VAL A 275 13.27 5.20 6.85
C VAL A 275 14.25 6.38 6.74
N LYS A 276 14.90 6.55 5.59
CA LYS A 276 15.83 7.68 5.33
C LYS A 276 15.14 9.04 5.49
N ALA A 277 13.86 9.16 5.15
CA ALA A 277 13.09 10.39 5.31
C ALA A 277 12.65 10.61 6.76
N ALA A 278 12.11 9.58 7.43
CA ALA A 278 11.70 9.66 8.83
C ALA A 278 12.89 10.03 9.74
N ALA A 279 14.07 9.45 9.51
CA ALA A 279 15.28 9.71 10.29
C ALA A 279 15.80 11.16 10.20
N ARG A 280 15.35 11.95 9.21
CA ARG A 280 15.70 13.38 9.09
C ARG A 280 14.94 14.27 10.08
N VAL A 281 13.85 13.77 10.66
CA VAL A 281 12.95 14.58 11.49
C VAL A 281 13.45 14.61 12.94
N LEU A 282 13.68 15.82 13.45
CA LEU A 282 14.01 16.05 14.85
C LEU A 282 12.91 15.52 15.77
N GLY A 283 13.28 14.81 16.83
CA GLY A 283 12.35 14.19 17.77
C GLY A 283 11.96 12.75 17.42
N VAL A 284 12.46 12.19 16.32
CA VAL A 284 12.48 10.73 16.11
C VAL A 284 13.65 10.15 16.91
N ALA A 285 13.34 9.38 17.93
CA ALA A 285 14.34 8.75 18.79
C ALA A 285 14.89 7.48 18.14
N ARG A 286 14.00 6.66 17.59
CA ARG A 286 14.36 5.33 17.08
C ARG A 286 13.47 4.91 15.91
N ILE A 287 14.01 4.08 15.02
CA ILE A 287 13.23 3.33 14.02
C ILE A 287 13.44 1.83 14.23
N SER A 288 12.37 1.07 14.08
CA SER A 288 12.38 -0.40 14.13
C SER A 288 11.50 -0.98 13.02
N ALA A 289 11.27 -2.29 13.03
CA ALA A 289 10.33 -2.95 12.14
C ALA A 289 9.58 -4.07 12.87
N GLY A 290 8.33 -4.29 12.46
CA GLY A 290 7.46 -5.35 12.96
C GLY A 290 7.74 -6.68 12.28
N ASN A 291 7.93 -7.72 13.09
CA ASN A 291 8.02 -9.10 12.67
C ASN A 291 7.35 -10.04 13.68
N TYR A 292 7.25 -11.31 13.30
CA TYR A 292 6.62 -12.40 14.06
C TYR A 292 7.66 -13.49 14.37
N GLY A 293 8.92 -13.09 14.58
CA GLY A 293 10.03 -13.99 14.86
C GLY A 293 10.51 -14.80 13.66
N GLY A 294 10.14 -14.41 12.43
CA GLY A 294 10.53 -15.11 11.20
C GLY A 294 9.82 -16.44 11.00
N ARG A 295 8.66 -16.64 11.64
CA ARG A 295 7.91 -17.90 11.66
C ARG A 295 6.67 -17.90 10.78
N LEU A 296 6.20 -16.73 10.33
CA LEU A 296 4.93 -16.60 9.61
C LEU A 296 5.11 -16.17 8.15
N GLY A 297 5.89 -15.12 7.92
CA GLY A 297 6.14 -14.54 6.60
C GLY A 297 7.42 -15.11 5.97
N PRO A 298 7.39 -15.58 4.72
CA PRO A 298 8.56 -16.15 4.07
C PRO A 298 9.58 -15.10 3.60
N TYR A 299 9.19 -13.82 3.55
CA TYR A 299 10.05 -12.74 3.09
C TYR A 299 10.48 -11.84 4.25
N LYS A 300 11.73 -11.42 4.22
CA LYS A 300 12.33 -10.55 5.24
C LYS A 300 12.98 -9.34 4.57
N ALA A 301 12.75 -8.16 5.13
CA ALA A 301 13.45 -6.94 4.78
C ALA A 301 14.21 -6.41 6.00
N PHE A 302 15.49 -6.73 6.08
CA PHE A 302 16.38 -6.29 7.15
C PHE A 302 16.64 -4.79 7.03
N LEU A 303 16.54 -4.05 8.14
CA LEU A 303 16.68 -2.59 8.13
C LEU A 303 18.08 -2.15 7.69
N LYS A 304 19.11 -2.93 8.06
CA LYS A 304 20.48 -2.69 7.64
C LYS A 304 20.66 -2.81 6.11
N GLU A 305 20.06 -3.85 5.52
CA GLU A 305 20.08 -4.07 4.06
C GLU A 305 19.31 -2.99 3.28
N VAL A 306 18.10 -2.62 3.73
CA VAL A 306 17.29 -1.61 3.01
C VAL A 306 17.88 -0.20 3.11
N LEU A 307 18.76 0.03 4.08
CA LEU A 307 19.55 1.25 4.21
C LEU A 307 20.90 1.19 3.47
N GLU A 308 21.23 0.05 2.86
CA GLU A 308 22.49 -0.19 2.14
C GLU A 308 23.73 0.00 3.04
N LEU A 309 23.59 -0.33 4.33
CA LEU A 309 24.66 -0.27 5.31
C LEU A 309 25.32 -1.66 5.39
N THR A 310 26.65 -1.71 5.21
CA THR A 310 27.44 -2.94 5.34
C THR A 310 27.61 -3.37 6.79
#